data_AF-A0A9D7KKK7-F1
#
_entry.id   AF-A0A9D7KKK7-F1
#
_cell.length_a   1.000
_cell.length_b   1.000
_cell.length_c   1.000
_cell.angle_alpha   90.00
_cell.angle_beta   90.00
_cell.angle_gamma   90.00
#
_symmetry.space_group_name_H-M   'P 1'
#
loop_
_entity.id
_entity.type
_entity.pdbx_description
1 polymer ?
#
loop_
_entity_poly.entity_id
_entity_poly.type
_entity_poly.pdbx_seq_one_letter_code
_entity_poly.pdbx_strand_id
1 'polypeptide(L)'
;MNIVSSNLNTIEFIDQDNGWIGGNNGVVLYTQNGGSVWSVSNVGNPVAIKKVKFINATTGWAISDSLRIYKTLDGGATWTFLTSTFPQIKLLEDVVF
;
A
#
# COMPACT_ATOMS: atom_id res chain seq x y z
N MET A 1 9.80 -11.16 -17.25
CA MET A 1 8.57 -11.09 -16.44
C MET A 1 8.97 -11.42 -15.01
N ASN A 2 9.02 -10.43 -14.11
CA ASN A 2 9.31 -10.69 -12.71
C ASN A 2 8.04 -11.25 -12.08
N ILE A 3 8.00 -12.56 -11.85
CA ILE A 3 6.88 -13.20 -11.17
C ILE A 3 7.05 -12.96 -9.67
N VAL A 4 6.04 -12.34 -9.07
CA VAL A 4 5.95 -12.21 -7.62
C VAL A 4 5.54 -13.57 -7.07
N SER A 5 6.42 -14.24 -6.32
CA SER A 5 6.20 -15.59 -5.81
C SER A 5 5.45 -15.62 -4.47
N SER A 6 4.64 -14.59 -4.18
CA SER A 6 3.95 -14.43 -2.90
C SER A 6 2.46 -14.25 -3.09
N ASN A 7 1.67 -14.72 -2.13
CA ASN A 7 0.21 -14.51 -2.15
C ASN A 7 -0.12 -13.02 -2.17
N LEU A 8 -1.09 -12.65 -3.01
CA LEU A 8 -1.65 -11.32 -3.12
C LEU A 8 -3.00 -11.32 -2.36
N ASN A 9 -3.21 -10.34 -1.51
CA ASN A 9 -4.27 -10.34 -0.49
C ASN A 9 -5.34 -9.28 -0.74
N THR A 10 -5.02 -8.21 -1.48
CA THR A 10 -5.90 -7.06 -1.66
C THR A 10 -5.59 -6.36 -2.98
N ILE A 11 -6.60 -5.73 -3.58
CA ILE A 11 -6.47 -4.90 -4.76
C ILE A 11 -7.37 -3.67 -4.62
N GLU A 12 -6.90 -2.53 -5.10
CA GLU A 12 -7.71 -1.33 -5.24
C GLU A 12 -7.36 -0.61 -6.54
N PHE A 13 -8.39 -0.10 -7.21
CA PHE A 13 -8.26 0.90 -8.27
C PHE A 13 -9.03 2.15 -7.84
N ILE A 14 -8.45 3.34 -8.07
CA ILE A 14 -9.13 4.62 -7.84
C ILE A 14 -9.75 5.19 -9.12
N ASP A 15 -9.27 4.73 -10.27
CA ASP A 15 -9.76 5.02 -11.61
C ASP A 15 -9.39 3.85 -12.55
N GLN A 16 -9.58 4.01 -13.86
CA GLN A 16 -9.30 2.95 -14.84
C GLN A 16 -7.80 2.63 -15.01
N ASP A 17 -6.91 3.55 -14.63
CA ASP A 17 -5.49 3.50 -14.94
C ASP A 17 -4.64 3.15 -13.71
N ASN A 18 -5.02 3.70 -12.55
CA ASN A 18 -4.25 3.67 -11.31
C ASN A 18 -4.78 2.61 -10.34
N GLY A 19 -3.93 1.63 -10.03
CA GLY A 19 -4.27 0.53 -9.14
C GLY A 19 -3.09 -0.01 -8.34
N TRP A 20 -3.41 -0.63 -7.20
CA TRP A 20 -2.45 -1.16 -6.23
C TRP A 20 -2.87 -2.53 -5.74
N ILE A 21 -1.88 -3.40 -5.52
CA ILE A 21 -2.07 -4.73 -4.94
C ILE A 21 -1.15 -4.87 -3.73
N GLY A 22 -1.68 -5.35 -2.61
CA GLY A 22 -0.87 -5.73 -1.45
C GLY A 22 -0.77 -7.24 -1.31
N GLY A 23 0.39 -7.74 -0.88
CA GLY A 23 0.61 -9.18 -0.67
C GLY A 23 1.47 -9.52 0.55
N ASN A 24 1.88 -10.78 0.60
CA ASN A 24 2.77 -11.30 1.64
C ASN A 24 4.20 -10.76 1.48
N ASN A 25 5.01 -10.88 2.54
CA ASN A 25 6.40 -10.39 2.58
C ASN A 25 6.55 -8.89 2.29
N GLY A 26 5.51 -8.10 2.58
CA GLY A 26 5.48 -6.66 2.40
C GLY A 26 5.38 -6.21 0.93
N VAL A 27 5.10 -7.11 -0.02
CA VAL A 27 5.03 -6.74 -1.43
C VAL A 27 3.84 -5.80 -1.67
N VAL A 28 4.12 -4.75 -2.45
CA VAL A 28 3.11 -3.88 -3.03
C VAL A 28 3.37 -3.79 -4.53
N LEU A 29 2.35 -3.99 -5.34
CA LEU A 29 2.39 -3.74 -6.78
C LEU A 29 1.59 -2.49 -7.09
N TYR A 30 2.01 -1.74 -8.09
CA TYR A 30 1.26 -0.59 -8.57
C TYR A 30 1.29 -0.48 -10.10
N THR A 31 0.21 0.03 -10.66
CA THR A 31 0.01 0.28 -12.09
C THR A 31 -0.47 1.71 -12.32
N GLN A 32 -0.13 2.28 -13.47
CA GLN A 32 -0.65 3.55 -13.99
C GLN A 32 -1.19 3.41 -15.42
N ASN A 33 -1.44 2.17 -15.87
CA ASN A 33 -1.94 1.84 -17.20
C ASN A 33 -2.94 0.68 -17.19
N GLY A 34 -3.82 0.65 -16.19
CA GLY A 34 -4.95 -0.28 -16.10
C GLY A 34 -4.56 -1.73 -15.85
N GLY A 35 -3.36 -1.96 -15.30
CA GLY A 35 -2.84 -3.29 -15.00
C GLY A 35 -2.12 -3.97 -16.17
N SER A 36 -1.85 -3.24 -17.25
CA SER A 36 -1.03 -3.74 -18.36
C SER A 36 0.42 -3.98 -17.93
N VAL A 37 0.95 -3.11 -17.05
CA VAL A 37 2.27 -3.26 -16.43
C VAL A 37 2.16 -2.96 -14.94
N TRP A 38 2.79 -3.81 -14.13
CA TRP A 38 2.88 -3.65 -12.69
C TRP A 38 4.33 -3.45 -12.26
N SER A 39 4.57 -2.35 -11.55
CA SER A 39 5.82 -2.08 -10.85
C SER A 39 5.78 -2.70 -9.46
N VAL A 40 6.93 -3.15 -8.96
CA VAL A 40 7.05 -3.81 -7.65
C VAL A 40 7.74 -2.89 -6.67
N SER A 41 7.13 -2.71 -5.50
CA SER A 41 7.76 -2.11 -4.32
C SER A 41 7.54 -2.99 -3.09
N ASN A 42 8.15 -2.59 -1.97
CA ASN A 42 8.05 -3.33 -0.72
C ASN A 42 8.02 -2.36 0.47
N VAL A 43 7.19 -2.65 1.48
CA VAL A 43 7.07 -1.82 2.70
C VAL A 43 8.10 -2.19 3.79
N GLY A 44 8.94 -3.20 3.56
CA GLY A 44 9.97 -3.71 4.47
C GLY A 44 9.46 -4.74 5.49
N ASN A 45 10.37 -5.62 5.95
CA ASN A 45 10.16 -6.76 6.88
C ASN A 45 9.08 -7.76 6.42
N PRO A 46 9.12 -9.04 6.85
CA PRO A 46 8.04 -9.97 6.49
C PRO A 46 6.76 -9.58 7.25
N VAL A 47 5.89 -8.83 6.57
CA VAL A 47 4.52 -8.52 6.98
C VAL A 47 3.57 -8.93 5.85
N ALA A 48 2.31 -9.24 6.13
CA ALA A 48 1.31 -9.42 5.08
C ALA A 48 0.47 -8.15 4.95
N ILE A 49 0.51 -7.49 3.79
CA ILE A 49 -0.41 -6.38 3.51
C ILE A 49 -1.81 -6.95 3.38
N LYS A 50 -2.74 -6.45 4.21
CA LYS A 50 -4.15 -6.89 4.26
C LYS A 50 -5.09 -5.93 3.54
N LYS A 51 -4.72 -4.65 3.48
CA LYS A 51 -5.51 -3.62 2.81
C LYS A 51 -4.58 -2.54 2.26
N VAL A 52 -4.92 -2.06 1.08
CA VAL A 52 -4.41 -0.81 0.51
C VAL A 52 -5.60 0.14 0.33
N LYS A 53 -5.38 1.44 0.55
CA LYS A 53 -6.36 2.48 0.25
C LYS A 53 -5.65 3.72 -0.30
N PHE A 54 -6.12 4.26 -1.42
CA PHE A 54 -5.67 5.51 -2.00
C PHE A 54 -6.79 6.55 -2.06
N ILE A 55 -6.44 7.82 -1.84
CA ILE A 55 -7.36 8.97 -1.99
C ILE A 55 -7.12 9.72 -3.29
N ASN A 56 -5.96 9.52 -3.91
CA ASN A 56 -5.57 10.02 -5.22
C ASN A 56 -4.39 9.18 -5.73
N ALA A 57 -3.90 9.47 -6.94
CA ALA A 57 -2.86 8.66 -7.59
C ALA A 57 -1.49 8.65 -6.87
N THR A 58 -1.25 9.55 -5.91
CA THR A 58 0.06 9.68 -5.24
C THR A 58 0.00 9.33 -3.75
N THR A 59 -1.13 9.58 -3.10
CA THR A 59 -1.30 9.46 -1.65
C THR A 59 -2.17 8.27 -1.29
N GLY A 60 -1.59 7.36 -0.50
CA GLY A 60 -2.27 6.16 -0.05
C GLY A 60 -1.63 5.53 1.18
N TRP A 61 -2.31 4.52 1.70
CA TRP A 61 -1.95 3.79 2.90
C TRP A 61 -2.01 2.28 2.67
N ALA A 62 -1.13 1.55 3.35
CA ALA A 62 -1.16 0.10 3.43
C ALA A 62 -1.20 -0.32 4.90
N ILE A 63 -2.07 -1.27 5.22
CA ILE A 63 -2.19 -1.84 6.57
C ILE A 63 -1.77 -3.30 6.51
N SER A 64 -0.90 -3.69 7.43
CA SER A 64 -0.44 -5.08 7.56
C SER A 64 -1.13 -5.86 8.67
N ASP A 65 -0.97 -7.18 8.65
CA ASP A 65 -1.36 -8.10 9.73
C ASP A 65 -0.70 -7.80 11.09
N SER A 66 0.48 -7.17 11.09
CA SER A 66 1.19 -6.75 12.29
C SER A 66 0.72 -5.41 12.87
N LEU A 67 -0.46 -4.91 12.46
CA LEU A 67 -1.03 -3.61 12.83
C LEU A 67 -0.14 -2.40 12.47
N ARG A 68 0.82 -2.58 11.56
CA ARG A 68 1.62 -1.49 11.01
C ARG A 68 0.87 -0.77 9.90
N ILE A 69 0.95 0.55 9.92
CA ILE A 69 0.42 1.45 8.89
C ILE A 69 1.60 2.04 8.13
N TYR A 70 1.54 1.99 6.82
CA TYR A 70 2.51 2.58 5.92
C TYR A 70 1.80 3.64 5.08
N LYS A 71 2.50 4.74 4.78
CA LYS A 71 2.01 5.83 3.93
C LYS A 71 2.95 6.03 2.75
N THR A 72 2.36 6.26 1.58
CA THR A 72 3.06 6.71 0.38
C THR A 72 2.61 8.13 0.02
N LEU A 73 3.52 8.88 -0.62
CA LEU A 73 3.24 10.17 -1.26
C LEU A 73 3.63 10.17 -2.75
N ASP A 74 4.08 9.05 -3.29
CA ASP A 74 4.57 8.89 -4.67
C ASP A 74 3.89 7.74 -5.43
N GLY A 75 2.66 7.41 -5.07
CA GLY A 75 1.87 6.38 -5.78
C GLY A 75 2.32 4.95 -5.48
N GLY A 76 2.96 4.72 -4.34
CA GLY A 76 3.37 3.39 -3.88
C GLY A 76 4.74 2.97 -4.38
N ALA A 77 5.52 3.89 -4.95
CA ALA A 77 6.92 3.66 -5.29
C ALA A 77 7.78 3.56 -4.01
N THR A 78 7.50 4.42 -3.02
CA THR A 78 8.11 4.34 -1.69
C THR A 78 7.07 4.40 -0.57
N TRP A 79 7.38 3.77 0.56
CA TRP A 79 6.48 3.65 1.69
C TRP A 79 7.22 4.01 2.98
N THR A 80 6.60 4.90 3.77
CA THR A 80 7.08 5.29 5.10
C THR A 80 6.25 4.58 6.15
N PHE A 81 6.90 3.82 7.03
CA PHE A 81 6.25 3.25 8.22
C PHE A 81 5.88 4.37 9.20
N LEU A 82 4.60 4.45 9.57
CA LEU A 82 4.13 5.40 10.57
C LEU A 82 4.37 4.81 11.98
N THR A 83 5.41 5.31 12.67
CA THR A 83 5.71 4.90 14.05
C THR A 83 4.65 5.41 15.02
N SER A 84 4.34 4.60 16.04
CA SER A 84 3.29 4.88 17.02
C SER A 84 3.63 5.97 18.06
N THR A 85 4.32 7.03 17.67
CA THR A 85 4.38 8.25 18.49
C THR A 85 3.12 9.06 18.24
N PHE A 86 2.00 8.55 18.73
CA PHE A 86 0.72 9.25 18.68
C PHE A 86 0.54 10.08 19.97
N PRO A 87 0.66 11.42 19.95
CA PRO A 87 -0.10 12.21 20.91
C PRO A 87 -1.57 11.89 20.65
N GLN A 88 -2.30 11.44 21.67
CA GLN A 88 -3.56 10.67 21.62
C GLN A 88 -4.77 11.25 20.83
N ILE A 89 -4.64 12.30 20.01
CA ILE A 89 -5.80 13.07 19.49
C ILE A 89 -5.78 13.32 17.96
N LYS A 90 -4.82 12.80 17.17
CA LYS A 90 -4.81 13.03 15.70
C LYS A 90 -5.14 11.82 14.80
N LEU A 91 -5.69 10.75 15.37
CA LEU A 91 -5.85 9.48 14.64
C LEU A 91 -7.12 9.34 13.80
N LEU A 92 -8.07 10.28 13.87
CA LEU A 92 -9.32 10.14 13.12
C LEU A 92 -9.20 10.67 11.68
N GLU A 93 -8.48 11.76 11.45
CA GLU A 93 -8.38 12.38 10.12
C GLU A 93 -7.40 11.65 9.17
N ASP A 94 -6.40 10.94 9.71
CA ASP A 94 -5.39 10.22 8.91
C ASP A 94 -5.74 8.74 8.64
N VAL A 95 -6.77 8.19 9.31
CA VAL A 95 -7.14 6.75 9.23
C VAL A 95 -8.62 6.53 8.85
N VAL A 96 -9.44 7.58 8.78
CA VAL A 96 -10.81 7.43 8.29
C VAL A 96 -10.81 7.27 6.77
N PHE A 97 -11.23 6.08 6.34
CA PHE A 97 -11.57 5.72 4.98
C PHE A 97 -13.07 5.82 4.75
#